data_AF-A0AAJ1VYU8-F1
#
_entry.id   AF-A0AAJ1VYU8-F1
#
_cell.length_a   1.000
_cell.length_b   1.000
_cell.length_c   1.000
_cell.angle_alpha   90.00
_cell.angle_beta   90.00
_cell.angle_gamma   90.00
#
_symmetry.space_group_name_H-M   'P 1'
#
loop_
_entity.id
_entity.type
_entity.pdbx_description
1 polymer ?
#
loop_
_entity_poly.entity_id
_entity_poly.type
_entity_poly.pdbx_seq_one_letter_code
_entity_poly.pdbx_strand_id
1 'polypeptide(L)'
;MGYPTFTFETDDEQWLLGTVEALSERLGEELEVMNYLIENVWYWRARLVVDSLEVEDGKVHLSVSNLGHASTSNATLLYFEDKEDLSEFWFPGSDGPTGPGEDNKGGITQIQVDSDFNFSTSGYGFAVNATNSTVTTLDFRGAPISSGEGMWVLYYQKRVIDSSMWVFGIVNESVVESKEGVLQGLLPAPSMLLVFVAFTLAAINSRNR
;
A
#
# COMPACT_ATOMS: atom_id res chain seq x y z
N MET A 1 14.90 9.38 9.84
CA MET A 1 15.07 9.74 8.42
C MET A 1 15.75 11.08 8.39
N GLY A 2 16.93 11.18 7.79
CA GLY A 2 17.62 12.47 7.63
C GLY A 2 16.96 13.26 6.51
N TYR A 3 16.67 14.53 6.74
CA TYR A 3 16.35 15.42 5.65
C TYR A 3 17.63 15.65 4.84
N PRO A 4 17.53 15.80 3.51
CA PRO A 4 18.63 16.36 2.76
C PRO A 4 18.88 17.76 3.35
N THR A 5 19.94 17.86 4.14
CA THR A 5 20.37 19.08 4.79
C THR A 5 21.56 19.54 3.98
N PHE A 6 21.34 20.58 3.18
CA PHE A 6 22.40 21.20 2.40
C PHE A 6 23.06 22.22 3.31
N THR A 7 24.18 21.84 3.89
CA THR A 7 25.10 22.82 4.44
C THR A 7 25.79 23.43 3.23
N PHE A 8 25.44 24.67 2.90
CA PHE A 8 26.35 25.46 2.08
C PHE A 8 27.59 25.63 2.94
N GLU A 9 28.67 24.95 2.58
CA GLU A 9 29.99 25.27 3.08
C GLU A 9 30.27 26.71 2.68
N THR A 10 29.92 27.61 3.59
CA THR A 10 30.42 28.97 3.60
C THR A 10 31.84 28.86 4.17
N ASP A 11 32.66 28.02 3.55
CA ASP A 11 33.97 27.63 4.07
C ASP A 11 34.84 28.87 4.13
N ASP A 12 35.15 29.25 5.36
CA ASP A 12 35.97 30.36 5.81
C ASP A 12 37.37 30.35 5.13
N GLU A 13 37.73 29.23 4.49
CA GLU A 13 38.96 29.00 3.75
C GLU A 13 38.98 29.55 2.30
N GLN A 14 37.96 30.32 1.91
CA GLN A 14 37.91 31.07 0.63
C GLN A 14 39.14 31.94 0.31
N TRP A 15 40.03 32.16 1.29
CA TRP A 15 41.25 32.96 1.15
C TRP A 15 42.51 32.23 1.66
N LEU A 16 42.46 30.92 1.92
CA LEU A 16 43.66 30.17 2.31
C LEU A 16 44.61 30.06 1.10
N LEU A 17 45.85 30.53 1.28
CA LEU A 17 46.91 30.43 0.27
C LEU A 17 47.15 28.95 -0.08
N GLY A 18 46.67 28.50 -1.24
CA GLY A 18 46.88 27.13 -1.74
C GLY A 18 45.67 26.48 -2.42
N THR A 19 44.47 27.05 -2.32
CA THR A 19 43.28 26.59 -3.04
C THR A 19 43.25 27.23 -4.46
N VAL A 20 43.03 26.42 -5.51
CA VAL A 20 43.26 26.82 -6.92
C VAL A 20 42.02 26.68 -7.81
N GLU A 21 40.87 26.35 -7.25
CA GLU A 21 39.64 26.24 -8.05
C GLU A 21 39.08 27.62 -8.39
N ALA A 22 38.64 27.77 -9.64
CA ALA A 22 38.02 29.00 -10.09
C ALA A 22 36.64 29.15 -9.42
N LEU A 23 36.35 30.33 -8.86
CA LEU A 23 35.05 30.66 -8.25
C LEU A 23 33.85 30.33 -9.16
N SER A 24 34.02 30.42 -10.49
CA SER A 24 32.99 30.08 -11.48
C SER A 24 32.70 28.59 -11.58
N GLU A 25 33.69 27.72 -11.34
CA GLU A 25 33.54 26.27 -11.38
C GLU A 25 32.70 25.81 -10.19
N ARG A 26 33.00 26.34 -8.98
CA ARG A 26 32.24 26.08 -7.76
C ARG A 26 30.81 26.62 -7.79
N LEU A 27 30.61 27.85 -8.27
CA LEU A 27 29.26 28.40 -8.47
C LEU A 27 28.47 27.64 -9.55
N GLY A 28 29.17 27.06 -10.51
CA GLY A 28 28.60 26.16 -11.52
C GLY A 28 28.08 24.87 -10.89
N GLU A 29 28.88 24.23 -10.04
CA GLU A 29 28.48 23.04 -9.27
C GLU A 29 27.30 23.33 -8.33
N GLU A 30 27.36 24.44 -7.58
CA GLU A 30 26.27 24.84 -6.68
C GLU A 30 24.95 25.11 -7.46
N LEU A 31 25.03 25.72 -8.66
CA LEU A 31 23.88 25.94 -9.54
C LEU A 31 23.33 24.61 -10.10
N GLU A 32 24.22 23.68 -10.46
CA GLU A 32 23.82 22.35 -10.92
C GLU A 32 23.10 21.57 -9.82
N VAL A 33 23.60 21.63 -8.59
CA VAL A 33 22.91 21.08 -7.41
C VAL A 33 21.53 21.72 -7.26
N MET A 34 21.41 23.05 -7.33
CA MET A 34 20.11 23.72 -7.23
C MET A 34 19.12 23.28 -8.32
N ASN A 35 19.57 23.17 -9.57
CA ASN A 35 18.75 22.68 -10.67
C ASN A 35 18.29 21.25 -10.40
N TYR A 36 19.21 20.37 -9.99
CA TYR A 36 18.88 19.00 -9.60
C TYR A 36 17.82 18.95 -8.49
N LEU A 37 17.92 19.79 -7.46
CA LEU A 37 16.95 19.83 -6.38
C LEU A 37 15.55 20.25 -6.84
N ILE A 38 15.47 21.27 -7.71
CA ILE A 38 14.20 21.79 -8.23
C ILE A 38 13.55 20.77 -9.17
N GLU A 39 14.32 20.19 -10.08
CA GLU A 39 13.82 19.18 -11.02
C GLU A 39 13.29 17.93 -10.29
N ASN A 40 13.95 17.55 -9.19
CA ASN A 40 13.59 16.37 -8.43
C ASN A 40 12.62 16.66 -7.27
N VAL A 41 12.13 17.91 -7.10
CA VAL A 41 11.31 18.37 -5.95
C VAL A 41 10.14 17.42 -5.64
N TRP A 42 9.56 16.83 -6.68
CA TRP A 42 8.43 15.90 -6.60
C TRP A 42 8.78 14.53 -6.00
N TYR A 43 10.01 14.06 -6.18
CA TYR A 43 10.47 12.75 -5.72
C TYR A 43 11.00 12.77 -4.30
N TRP A 44 11.30 13.92 -3.70
CA TRP A 44 11.84 13.98 -2.32
C TRP A 44 10.90 13.45 -1.24
N ARG A 45 9.62 13.27 -1.56
CA ARG A 45 8.66 12.74 -0.63
C ARG A 45 8.24 11.32 -1.04
N ALA A 46 7.92 10.49 -0.06
CA ALA A 46 7.44 9.14 -0.31
C ALA A 46 6.26 9.15 -1.29
N ARG A 47 6.31 8.24 -2.26
CA ARG A 47 5.25 8.04 -3.25
C ARG A 47 5.08 6.55 -3.43
N LEU A 48 4.11 6.01 -2.71
CA LEU A 48 3.84 4.59 -2.71
C LEU A 48 2.90 4.22 -3.85
N VAL A 49 3.22 3.14 -4.57
CA VAL A 49 2.41 2.54 -5.62
C VAL A 49 2.28 1.05 -5.31
N VAL A 50 1.06 0.53 -5.39
CA VAL A 50 0.80 -0.90 -5.22
C VAL A 50 1.09 -1.60 -6.54
N ASP A 51 2.02 -2.56 -6.51
CA ASP A 51 2.44 -3.34 -7.68
C ASP A 51 1.65 -4.66 -7.82
N SER A 52 1.31 -5.29 -6.69
CA SER A 52 0.45 -6.47 -6.61
C SER A 52 -0.34 -6.48 -5.30
N LEU A 53 -1.58 -6.95 -5.36
CA LEU A 53 -2.43 -7.16 -4.19
C LEU A 53 -3.17 -8.48 -4.39
N GLU A 54 -2.81 -9.49 -3.60
CA GLU A 54 -3.45 -10.81 -3.65
C GLU A 54 -4.23 -11.04 -2.36
N VAL A 55 -5.50 -11.43 -2.48
CA VAL A 55 -6.36 -11.77 -1.35
C VAL A 55 -6.45 -13.30 -1.23
N GLU A 56 -6.05 -13.83 -0.08
CA GLU A 56 -6.09 -15.27 0.23
C GLU A 56 -6.45 -15.50 1.71
N ASP A 57 -7.52 -16.25 1.98
CA ASP A 57 -7.92 -16.70 3.32
C ASP A 57 -7.99 -15.58 4.39
N GLY A 58 -8.60 -14.43 4.05
CA GLY A 58 -8.71 -13.29 4.95
C GLY A 58 -7.43 -12.48 5.15
N LYS A 59 -6.34 -12.86 4.45
CA LYS A 59 -5.08 -12.13 4.41
C LYS A 59 -4.87 -11.49 3.05
N VAL A 60 -4.10 -10.42 3.05
CA VAL A 60 -3.74 -9.67 1.85
C VAL A 60 -2.23 -9.68 1.70
N HIS A 61 -1.74 -10.29 0.63
CA HIS A 61 -0.35 -10.23 0.22
C HIS A 61 -0.16 -9.01 -0.67
N LEU A 62 0.60 -8.04 -0.18
CA LEU A 62 0.75 -6.74 -0.79
C LEU A 62 2.21 -6.50 -1.19
N SER A 63 2.43 -6.11 -2.44
CA SER A 63 3.71 -5.58 -2.92
C SER A 63 3.58 -4.09 -3.21
N VAL A 64 4.43 -3.28 -2.59
CA VAL A 64 4.43 -1.82 -2.74
C VAL A 64 5.82 -1.32 -3.11
N SER A 65 5.90 -0.52 -4.16
CA SER A 65 7.11 0.21 -4.54
C SER A 65 7.02 1.67 -4.11
N ASN A 66 8.14 2.19 -3.62
CA ASN A 66 8.30 3.62 -3.37
C ASN A 66 9.01 4.28 -4.55
N LEU A 67 8.28 5.12 -5.28
CA LEU A 67 8.82 5.92 -6.36
C LEU A 67 9.45 7.23 -5.85
N GLY A 68 9.36 7.51 -4.55
CA GLY A 68 9.97 8.67 -3.92
C GLY A 68 11.28 8.33 -3.20
N HIS A 69 12.11 9.33 -3.00
CA HIS A 69 13.40 9.26 -2.30
C HIS A 69 13.30 9.36 -0.77
N ALA A 70 12.08 9.42 -0.23
CA ALA A 70 11.85 9.34 1.21
C ALA A 70 11.08 8.07 1.56
N SER A 71 11.55 7.36 2.58
CA SER A 71 10.85 6.25 3.23
C SER A 71 9.55 6.69 3.93
N THR A 72 8.66 5.75 4.23
CA THR A 72 7.51 5.97 5.11
C THR A 72 7.44 4.86 6.14
N SER A 73 7.30 5.20 7.42
CA SER A 73 7.19 4.22 8.51
C SER A 73 5.75 3.93 8.94
N ASN A 74 4.77 4.66 8.39
CA ASN A 74 3.38 4.64 8.82
C ASN A 74 2.50 4.57 7.57
N ALA A 75 2.30 3.35 7.07
CA ALA A 75 1.46 3.04 5.93
C ALA A 75 0.57 1.84 6.27
N THR A 76 -0.66 1.84 5.75
CA THR A 76 -1.60 0.74 5.88
C THR A 76 -2.47 0.66 4.63
N LEU A 77 -3.27 -0.39 4.55
CA LEU A 77 -4.20 -0.63 3.48
C LEU A 77 -5.62 -0.61 4.07
N LEU A 78 -6.52 0.15 3.46
CA LEU A 78 -7.91 0.25 3.86
C LEU A 78 -8.78 -0.46 2.83
N TYR A 79 -9.82 -1.12 3.31
CA TYR A 79 -10.83 -1.77 2.50
C TYR A 79 -12.21 -1.14 2.76
N PHE A 80 -12.87 -0.71 1.71
CA PHE A 80 -14.25 -0.25 1.74
C PHE A 80 -15.12 -1.31 1.09
N GLU A 81 -16.16 -1.74 1.79
CA GLU A 81 -17.09 -2.74 1.26
C GLU A 81 -17.93 -2.13 0.12
N ASP A 82 -18.37 -0.90 0.29
CA ASP A 82 -19.09 -0.13 -0.71
C ASP A 82 -18.16 0.88 -1.41
N LYS A 83 -18.23 0.96 -2.75
CA LYS A 83 -17.43 1.91 -3.55
C LYS A 83 -18.03 3.32 -3.52
N GLU A 84 -19.33 3.44 -3.26
CA GLU A 84 -20.04 4.71 -3.17
C GLU A 84 -20.04 5.27 -1.74
N ASP A 85 -20.10 4.40 -0.74
CA ASP A 85 -20.06 4.78 0.68
C ASP A 85 -18.67 4.58 1.30
N LEU A 86 -17.95 5.70 1.43
CA LEU A 86 -16.61 5.76 2.05
C LEU A 86 -16.66 6.11 3.56
N SER A 87 -17.81 5.96 4.21
CA SER A 87 -17.94 6.24 5.64
C SER A 87 -17.34 5.13 6.49
N GLU A 88 -17.52 3.87 6.11
CA GLU A 88 -17.05 2.70 6.85
C GLU A 88 -15.92 1.98 6.10
N PHE A 89 -14.87 1.63 6.83
CA PHE A 89 -13.73 0.92 6.26
C PHE A 89 -13.14 -0.08 7.25
N TRP A 90 -12.42 -1.04 6.68
CA TRP A 90 -11.67 -2.05 7.40
C TRP A 90 -10.18 -1.79 7.26
N PHE A 91 -9.43 -2.06 8.32
CA PHE A 91 -7.97 -2.04 8.30
C PHE A 91 -7.39 -3.31 8.93
N PRO A 92 -6.11 -3.65 8.68
CA PRO A 92 -5.50 -4.87 9.18
C PRO A 92 -5.60 -4.95 10.71
N GLY A 93 -6.01 -6.10 11.24
CA GLY A 93 -6.16 -6.32 12.67
C GLY A 93 -7.38 -5.64 13.31
N SER A 94 -8.25 -4.98 12.55
CA SER A 94 -9.54 -4.51 13.04
C SER A 94 -10.50 -5.68 13.31
N ASP A 95 -11.32 -5.55 14.34
CA ASP A 95 -12.33 -6.56 14.73
C ASP A 95 -13.72 -6.26 14.15
N GLY A 96 -13.88 -5.16 13.41
CA GLY A 96 -15.13 -4.68 12.84
C GLY A 96 -14.90 -3.49 11.88
N PRO A 97 -15.93 -3.08 11.13
CA PRO A 97 -15.83 -1.88 10.29
C PRO A 97 -15.66 -0.66 11.18
N THR A 98 -14.75 0.21 10.80
CA THR A 98 -14.52 1.50 11.48
C THR A 98 -15.24 2.58 10.69
N GLY A 99 -16.23 3.20 11.33
CA GLY A 99 -17.00 4.30 10.77
C GLY A 99 -16.52 5.67 11.24
N PRO A 100 -17.16 6.77 10.79
CA PRO A 100 -16.86 8.10 11.29
C PRO A 100 -17.26 8.16 12.77
N GLY A 101 -16.32 8.60 13.63
CA GLY A 101 -16.60 8.82 15.05
C GLY A 101 -17.82 9.75 15.26
N GLU A 102 -18.49 9.58 16.40
CA GLU A 102 -19.79 10.19 16.77
C GLU A 102 -19.79 11.75 16.80
N ASP A 103 -18.65 12.40 16.54
CA ASP A 103 -18.41 13.83 16.75
C ASP A 103 -18.29 14.67 15.45
N ASN A 104 -18.72 14.15 14.29
CA ASN A 104 -18.45 14.80 13.01
C ASN A 104 -19.49 15.86 12.58
N LYS A 105 -19.20 17.13 12.89
CA LYS A 105 -19.65 18.28 12.10
C LYS A 105 -18.60 18.65 11.04
N GLY A 106 -18.57 17.96 9.90
CA GLY A 106 -17.76 18.37 8.74
C GLY A 106 -17.48 17.23 7.77
N GLY A 107 -17.77 17.43 6.48
CA GLY A 107 -17.85 16.36 5.48
C GLY A 107 -16.57 15.59 5.11
N ILE A 108 -16.77 14.37 4.62
CA ILE A 108 -16.01 13.48 3.70
C ILE A 108 -14.46 13.51 3.70
N THR A 109 -13.76 14.10 4.66
CA THR A 109 -12.31 14.36 4.51
C THR A 109 -11.41 13.93 5.66
N GLN A 110 -11.94 13.28 6.69
CA GLN A 110 -11.10 12.67 7.71
C GLN A 110 -11.61 11.28 8.00
N ILE A 111 -10.94 10.29 7.39
CA ILE A 111 -10.84 8.96 7.99
C ILE A 111 -10.09 9.16 9.30
N GLN A 112 -10.83 9.57 10.31
CA GLN A 112 -10.35 9.70 11.67
C GLN A 112 -10.36 8.30 12.27
N VAL A 113 -9.52 7.42 11.70
CA VAL A 113 -8.77 6.55 12.57
C VAL A 113 -8.13 7.55 13.53
N ASP A 114 -8.59 7.53 14.78
CA ASP A 114 -8.22 8.48 15.84
C ASP A 114 -6.82 9.02 15.54
N SER A 115 -6.64 10.32 15.33
CA SER A 115 -5.47 10.90 14.64
C SER A 115 -4.10 10.49 15.21
N ASP A 116 -4.14 9.83 16.37
CA ASP A 116 -3.06 9.26 17.16
C ASP A 116 -2.74 7.79 16.85
N PHE A 117 -3.53 7.11 16.00
CA PHE A 117 -3.34 5.70 15.71
C PHE A 117 -2.09 5.48 14.86
N ASN A 118 -1.20 4.65 15.41
CA ASN A 118 0.11 4.43 14.84
C ASN A 118 0.17 3.10 14.08
N PHE A 119 0.02 3.15 12.76
CA PHE A 119 0.17 1.98 11.87
C PHE A 119 1.63 1.53 11.69
N SER A 120 2.61 2.16 12.36
CA SER A 120 3.97 1.61 12.41
C SER A 120 4.06 0.32 13.24
N THR A 121 3.01 0.00 14.00
CA THR A 121 2.95 -1.20 14.83
C THR A 121 2.74 -2.45 13.98
N SER A 122 3.47 -3.51 14.27
CA SER A 122 3.37 -4.78 13.55
C SER A 122 1.94 -5.32 13.56
N GLY A 123 1.42 -5.65 12.38
CA GLY A 123 0.08 -6.23 12.19
C GLY A 123 -0.99 -5.23 11.71
N TYR A 124 -0.79 -3.93 11.95
CA TYR A 124 -1.75 -2.89 11.53
C TYR A 124 -1.30 -2.16 10.26
N GLY A 125 0.00 -2.17 9.97
CA GLY A 125 0.56 -1.49 8.82
C GLY A 125 1.98 -1.96 8.51
N PHE A 126 2.68 -1.17 7.72
CA PHE A 126 4.01 -1.46 7.21
C PHE A 126 4.81 -0.19 6.96
N ALA A 127 6.12 -0.39 6.79
CA ALA A 127 7.06 0.66 6.42
C ALA A 127 7.67 0.34 5.05
N VAL A 128 7.90 1.36 4.23
CA VAL A 128 8.52 1.24 2.91
C VAL A 128 9.75 2.12 2.85
N ASN A 129 10.88 1.57 2.39
CA ASN A 129 12.12 2.34 2.24
C ASN A 129 12.13 3.17 0.94
N ALA A 130 12.98 4.20 0.87
CA ALA A 130 13.12 5.08 -0.30
C ALA A 130 13.58 4.39 -1.59
N THR A 131 14.38 3.33 -1.47
CA THR A 131 15.05 2.68 -2.61
C THR A 131 14.68 1.21 -2.75
N ASN A 132 13.63 0.74 -2.07
CA ASN A 132 13.25 -0.66 -2.11
C ASN A 132 11.74 -0.84 -2.30
N SER A 133 11.37 -2.01 -2.82
CA SER A 133 10.01 -2.54 -2.75
C SER A 133 9.81 -3.25 -1.41
N THR A 134 8.59 -3.25 -0.90
CA THR A 134 8.20 -3.96 0.32
C THR A 134 7.10 -4.94 0.01
N VAL A 135 7.35 -6.21 0.34
CA VAL A 135 6.34 -7.27 0.30
C VAL A 135 5.92 -7.54 1.73
N THR A 136 4.63 -7.41 2.01
CA THR A 136 4.05 -7.62 3.34
C THR A 136 2.76 -8.41 3.25
N THR A 137 2.41 -9.08 4.35
CA THR A 137 1.13 -9.78 4.48
C THR A 137 0.34 -9.10 5.60
N LEU A 138 -0.86 -8.66 5.28
CA LEU A 138 -1.76 -7.95 6.19
C LEU A 138 -2.95 -8.87 6.51
N ASP A 139 -3.28 -9.00 7.79
CA ASP A 139 -4.38 -9.84 8.25
C ASP A 139 -5.61 -8.98 8.49
N PHE A 140 -6.66 -9.17 7.70
CA PHE A 140 -7.92 -8.43 7.80
C PHE A 140 -8.98 -9.18 8.61
N ARG A 141 -8.62 -10.30 9.25
CA ARG A 141 -9.45 -11.09 10.17
C ARG A 141 -10.85 -11.37 9.59
N GLY A 142 -11.87 -10.71 10.10
CA GLY A 142 -13.28 -10.92 9.78
C GLY A 142 -13.83 -10.01 8.69
N ALA A 143 -13.00 -9.20 8.04
CA ALA A 143 -13.45 -8.30 6.98
C ALA A 143 -14.00 -9.09 5.78
N PRO A 144 -15.09 -8.63 5.12
CA PRO A 144 -15.72 -9.32 3.99
C PRO A 144 -14.94 -9.16 2.67
N ILE A 145 -13.60 -9.24 2.72
CA ILE A 145 -12.71 -9.00 1.57
C ILE A 145 -12.77 -10.09 0.50
N SER A 146 -13.29 -11.27 0.85
CA SER A 146 -13.47 -12.41 -0.07
C SER A 146 -14.60 -12.19 -1.09
N SER A 147 -15.51 -11.24 -0.86
CA SER A 147 -16.64 -10.95 -1.75
C SER A 147 -16.23 -10.25 -3.05
N GLY A 148 -15.02 -9.66 -3.10
CA GLY A 148 -14.44 -9.06 -4.31
C GLY A 148 -15.09 -7.75 -4.79
N GLU A 149 -16.17 -7.27 -4.16
CA GLU A 149 -16.95 -6.11 -4.61
C GLU A 149 -16.43 -4.76 -4.11
N GLY A 150 -15.54 -4.75 -3.11
CA GLY A 150 -15.08 -3.54 -2.45
C GLY A 150 -13.96 -2.76 -3.16
N MET A 151 -13.56 -1.65 -2.54
CA MET A 151 -12.46 -0.76 -2.97
C MET A 151 -11.29 -0.83 -2.00
N TRP A 152 -10.08 -0.89 -2.56
CA TRP A 152 -8.84 -0.82 -1.79
C TRP A 152 -8.22 0.57 -1.87
N VAL A 153 -7.83 1.12 -0.72
CA VAL A 153 -7.16 2.42 -0.62
C VAL A 153 -5.90 2.28 0.20
N LEU A 154 -4.77 2.65 -0.39
CA LEU A 154 -3.52 2.80 0.30
C LEU A 154 -3.53 4.08 1.13
N TYR A 155 -3.31 3.96 2.43
CA TYR A 155 -3.31 5.08 3.37
C TYR A 155 -1.94 5.21 4.03
N TYR A 156 -1.26 6.34 3.85
CA TYR A 156 0.09 6.49 4.36
C TYR A 156 0.45 7.93 4.72
N GLN A 157 1.35 8.06 5.68
CA GLN A 157 1.83 9.35 6.17
C GLN A 157 3.00 9.83 5.31
N LYS A 158 2.83 11.01 4.71
CA LYS A 158 3.87 11.75 3.99
C LYS A 158 4.44 12.81 4.93
N ARG A 159 5.69 12.67 5.34
CA ARG A 159 6.35 13.62 6.26
C ARG A 159 7.19 14.65 5.52
N VAL A 160 7.18 15.87 6.03
CA VAL A 160 8.03 16.99 5.63
C VAL A 160 8.46 17.71 6.91
N ILE A 161 9.70 17.51 7.35
CA ILE A 161 10.25 18.14 8.56
C ILE A 161 9.43 17.74 9.81
N ASP A 162 8.77 18.68 10.47
CA ASP A 162 7.93 18.42 11.65
C ASP A 162 6.44 18.36 11.32
N SER A 163 6.10 18.45 10.03
CA SER A 163 4.74 18.34 9.52
C SER A 163 4.54 16.98 8.86
N SER A 164 3.39 16.37 9.10
CA SER A 164 2.96 15.18 8.39
C SER A 164 1.60 15.39 7.78
N MET A 165 1.44 14.98 6.54
CA MET A 165 0.15 14.93 5.86
C MET A 165 -0.18 13.48 5.55
N TRP A 166 -1.43 13.10 5.73
CA TRP A 166 -1.92 11.79 5.29
C TRP A 166 -2.29 11.83 3.81
N VAL A 167 -2.02 10.73 3.12
CA VAL A 167 -2.30 10.55 1.69
C VAL A 167 -3.16 9.32 1.50
N PHE A 168 -4.19 9.46 0.68
CA PHE A 168 -5.05 8.39 0.20
C PHE A 168 -4.69 8.12 -1.26
N GLY A 169 -4.38 6.87 -1.58
CA GLY A 169 -4.14 6.41 -2.95
C GLY A 169 -5.07 5.25 -3.26
N ILE A 170 -6.00 5.44 -4.19
CA ILE A 170 -6.87 4.35 -4.66
C ILE A 170 -6.00 3.30 -5.35
N VAL A 171 -6.18 2.03 -4.99
CA VAL A 171 -5.50 0.91 -5.63
C VAL A 171 -6.24 0.53 -6.90
N ASN A 172 -5.50 0.30 -7.98
CA ASN A 172 -6.09 -0.05 -9.26
C ASN A 172 -6.64 -1.49 -9.23
N GLU A 173 -7.87 -1.69 -9.71
CA GLU A 173 -8.53 -3.00 -9.75
C GLU A 173 -7.75 -4.03 -10.59
N SER A 174 -7.00 -3.58 -11.60
CA SER A 174 -6.19 -4.49 -12.44
C SER A 174 -5.07 -5.20 -11.68
N VAL A 175 -4.70 -4.69 -10.51
CA VAL A 175 -3.59 -5.20 -9.67
C VAL A 175 -4.11 -6.13 -8.57
N VAL A 176 -5.43 -6.18 -8.38
CA VAL A 176 -6.10 -6.98 -7.35
C VAL A 176 -6.38 -8.38 -7.90
N GLU A 177 -5.80 -9.40 -7.29
CA GLU A 177 -6.07 -10.81 -7.60
C GLU A 177 -6.74 -11.47 -6.39
N SER A 178 -7.97 -11.94 -6.56
CA SER A 178 -8.64 -12.76 -5.55
C SER A 178 -8.35 -14.24 -5.82
N LYS A 179 -7.56 -14.86 -4.94
CA LYS A 179 -7.43 -16.31 -4.93
C LYS A 179 -8.48 -16.83 -3.97
N GLU A 180 -9.66 -17.16 -4.52
CA GLU A 180 -10.58 -18.03 -3.78
C GLU A 180 -9.78 -19.29 -3.44
N GLY A 181 -9.68 -19.58 -2.14
CA GLY A 181 -8.99 -20.75 -1.65
C GLY A 181 -9.50 -21.96 -2.41
N VAL A 182 -8.71 -22.45 -3.36
CA VAL A 182 -8.90 -23.74 -3.97
C VAL A 182 -8.87 -24.69 -2.80
N LEU A 183 -10.05 -25.18 -2.39
CA LEU A 183 -10.17 -26.18 -1.35
C LEU A 183 -9.24 -27.33 -1.76
N GLN A 184 -8.05 -27.40 -1.17
CA GLN A 184 -7.02 -28.40 -1.47
C GLN A 184 -7.44 -29.83 -1.05
N GLY A 185 -8.73 -30.08 -0.83
CA GLY A 185 -9.26 -31.34 -0.33
C GLY A 185 -10.65 -31.74 -0.82
N LEU A 186 -11.34 -30.96 -1.66
CA LEU A 186 -12.57 -31.43 -2.30
C LEU A 186 -12.28 -31.78 -3.76
N LEU A 187 -12.41 -33.07 -4.08
CA LEU A 187 -12.53 -33.51 -5.47
C LEU A 187 -13.60 -32.66 -6.16
N PRO A 188 -13.39 -32.20 -7.41
CA PRO A 188 -14.44 -31.52 -8.15
C PRO A 188 -15.68 -32.41 -8.11
N ALA A 189 -16.82 -31.84 -7.70
CA ALA A 189 -18.07 -32.58 -7.69
C ALA A 189 -18.23 -33.23 -9.08
N PRO A 190 -18.54 -34.55 -9.16
CA PRO A 190 -18.63 -35.22 -10.44
C PRO A 190 -19.63 -34.46 -11.30
N SER A 191 -19.23 -34.13 -12.53
CA SER A 191 -20.11 -33.41 -13.44
C SER A 191 -21.44 -34.17 -13.55
N MET A 192 -22.56 -33.45 -13.63
CA MET A 192 -23.89 -34.07 -13.78
C MET A 192 -23.91 -35.10 -14.93
N LEU A 193 -23.11 -34.89 -15.97
CA LEU A 193 -22.89 -35.83 -17.06
C LEU A 193 -22.32 -37.18 -16.57
N LEU A 194 -21.30 -37.16 -15.71
CA LEU A 194 -20.70 -38.35 -15.13
C LEU A 194 -21.70 -39.11 -14.24
N VAL A 195 -22.55 -38.38 -13.50
CA VAL A 195 -23.65 -38.95 -12.71
C VAL A 195 -24.66 -39.66 -13.61
N PHE A 196 -25.08 -39.04 -14.72
CA PHE A 196 -25.99 -39.68 -15.69
C PHE A 196 -25.36 -40.90 -16.38
N VAL A 197 -24.07 -40.84 -16.73
CA VAL A 197 -23.34 -41.98 -17.28
C VAL A 197 -23.29 -43.15 -16.28
N ALA A 198 -23.04 -42.87 -15.00
CA ALA A 198 -23.03 -43.88 -13.96
C ALA A 198 -24.41 -44.55 -13.78
N PHE A 199 -25.51 -43.77 -13.77
CA PHE A 199 -26.86 -44.31 -13.69
C PHE A 199 -27.22 -45.16 -14.91
N THR A 200 -26.85 -44.73 -16.12
CA THR A 200 -27.12 -45.51 -17.34
C THR A 200 -26.32 -46.80 -17.39
N LEU A 201 -25.02 -46.77 -17.02
CA LEU A 201 -24.21 -47.98 -16.91
C LEU A 201 -24.73 -48.95 -15.85
N ALA A 202 -25.15 -48.44 -14.69
CA ALA A 202 -25.73 -49.26 -13.63
C ALA A 202 -27.03 -49.94 -14.07
N ALA A 203 -27.90 -49.23 -14.79
CA ALA A 203 -29.15 -49.77 -15.33
C ALA A 203 -28.93 -50.83 -16.43
N ILE A 204 -27.88 -50.69 -17.24
CA ILE A 204 -27.51 -51.70 -18.24
C ILE A 204 -26.95 -52.94 -17.54
N ASN A 205 -26.08 -52.77 -16.54
CA ASN A 205 -25.47 -53.88 -15.80
C ASN A 205 -26.50 -54.68 -14.99
N SER A 206 -27.53 -54.03 -14.42
CA SER A 206 -28.62 -54.73 -13.72
C SER A 206 -29.48 -55.60 -14.65
N ARG A 207 -29.42 -55.39 -15.97
CA ARG A 207 -30.20 -56.16 -16.96
C ARG A 207 -29.46 -57.39 -17.48
N ASN A 208 -28.16 -57.49 -17.21
CA ASN A 208 -27.29 -58.61 -17.62
C ASN A 208 -26.97 -59.57 -16.46
N ARG A 209 -27.69 -59.46 -15.33
CA ARG A 209 -27.59 -60.33 -14.15
C ARG A 209 -28.92 -61.04 -13.93
#